data_AF-A0A8J3CM42-F1
#
_entry.id   AF-A0A8J3CM42-F1
#
_cell.length_a   1.000
_cell.length_b   1.000
_cell.length_c   1.000
_cell.angle_alpha   90.00
_cell.angle_beta   90.00
_cell.angle_gamma   90.00
#
_symmetry.space_group_name_H-M   'P 1'
#
loop_
_entity.id
_entity.type
_entity.pdbx_description
1 polymer ?
#
loop_
_entity_poly.entity_id
_entity_poly.type
_entity_poly.pdbx_seq_one_letter_code
_entity_poly.pdbx_strand_id
1 'polypeptide(L)'
;MLHLIQEKIKTGESIKLNLDCGYSHTDDFINIDKFANSVPDWVMDIEQMPWTIPNDTVDEMVMAHVLEHIGQEAAVYMSVWQQLYRVCRDGVLVHIVVHTLGTTTLLPIQPMCALSHR
;
A
#
# COMPACT_ATOMS: atom_id res chain seq x y z
N MET A 1 -8.36 3.21 13.11
CA MET A 1 -8.01 3.55 11.71
C MET A 1 -9.14 3.40 10.69
N LEU A 2 -9.87 2.29 10.64
CA LEU A 2 -10.99 2.16 9.69
C LEU A 2 -11.98 3.32 9.72
N HIS A 3 -12.29 3.87 10.90
CA HIS A 3 -13.17 5.04 11.02
C HIS A 3 -12.61 6.29 10.29
N LEU A 4 -11.30 6.54 10.36
CA LEU A 4 -10.66 7.64 9.64
C LEU A 4 -10.74 7.44 8.13
N ILE A 5 -10.49 6.21 7.65
CA ILE A 5 -10.63 5.87 6.23
C ILE A 5 -12.08 6.10 5.77
N GLN A 6 -13.07 5.65 6.56
CA GLN A 6 -14.47 5.87 6.24
C GLN A 6 -14.86 7.36 6.23
N GLU A 7 -14.33 8.17 7.14
CA GLU A 7 -14.55 9.63 7.12
C GLU A 7 -13.90 10.30 5.90
N LYS A 8 -12.66 9.91 5.55
CA LYS A 8 -11.99 10.40 4.33
C LYS A 8 -12.76 10.04 3.06
N ILE A 9 -13.30 8.82 3.00
CA ILE A 9 -14.19 8.39 1.90
C ILE A 9 -15.43 9.30 1.82
N LYS A 10 -16.11 9.55 2.93
CA LYS A 10 -17.33 10.38 2.95
C LYS A 10 -17.07 11.83 2.56
N THR A 11 -15.93 12.38 2.98
CA THR A 11 -15.52 13.77 2.73
C THR A 11 -14.88 13.98 1.36
N GLY A 12 -14.53 12.88 0.66
CA GLY A 12 -13.83 12.94 -0.62
C GLY A 12 -12.35 13.33 -0.47
N GLU A 13 -11.80 13.26 0.73
CA GLU A 13 -10.39 13.51 0.97
C GLU A 13 -9.53 12.38 0.38
N SER A 14 -8.33 12.76 -0.10
CA SER A 14 -7.37 11.79 -0.60
C SER A 14 -6.87 10.87 0.51
N ILE A 15 -6.75 9.59 0.19
CA ILE A 15 -6.18 8.56 1.07
C ILE A 15 -4.83 8.14 0.53
N LYS A 16 -3.78 8.48 1.28
CA LYS A 16 -2.38 8.16 0.96
C LYS A 16 -1.79 7.23 2.02
N LEU A 17 -1.16 6.14 1.59
CA LEU A 17 -0.62 5.12 2.51
C LEU A 17 0.90 4.98 2.37
N ASN A 18 1.60 4.95 3.50
CA ASN A 18 3.01 4.59 3.59
C ASN A 18 3.09 3.22 4.28
N LEU A 19 3.22 2.15 3.48
CA LEU A 19 3.16 0.77 3.96
C LEU A 19 4.54 0.27 4.40
N ASP A 20 4.57 -0.50 5.51
CA ASP A 20 5.78 -0.96 6.18
C ASP A 20 6.78 0.19 6.37
N CYS A 21 6.29 1.28 6.98
CA CYS A 21 7.01 2.55 7.03
C CYS A 21 8.28 2.53 7.89
N GLY A 22 8.44 1.54 8.78
CA GLY A 22 9.44 1.56 9.82
C GLY A 22 9.39 2.90 10.57
N TYR A 23 10.56 3.45 10.89
CA TYR A 23 10.69 4.77 11.52
C TYR A 23 10.59 5.95 10.54
N SER A 24 10.38 5.69 9.25
CA SER A 24 10.38 6.69 8.18
C SER A 24 8.96 7.14 7.86
N HIS A 25 8.43 8.03 8.69
CA HIS A 25 7.10 8.58 8.48
C HIS A 25 7.10 9.62 7.36
N THR A 26 6.00 9.65 6.61
CA THR A 26 5.75 10.64 5.57
C THR A 26 4.56 11.50 5.99
N ASP A 27 4.75 12.82 6.00
CA ASP A 27 3.67 13.78 6.28
C ASP A 27 2.54 13.65 5.26
N ASP A 28 1.30 13.89 5.68
CA ASP A 28 0.07 13.73 4.87
C ASP A 28 -0.25 12.29 4.42
N PHE A 29 0.54 11.29 4.84
CA PHE A 29 0.27 9.87 4.64
C PHE A 29 -0.20 9.23 5.94
N ILE A 30 -1.02 8.19 5.81
CA ILE A 30 -1.28 7.25 6.90
C ILE A 30 -0.10 6.28 6.92
N ASN A 31 0.71 6.35 7.97
CA ASN A 31 1.89 5.50 8.15
C ASN A 31 1.47 4.17 8.78
N ILE A 32 1.84 3.06 8.14
CA ILE A 32 1.41 1.71 8.50
C ILE A 32 2.62 0.82 8.71
N ASP A 33 2.70 0.13 9.85
CA ASP A 33 3.75 -0.85 10.13
C ASP A 33 3.25 -1.92 11.10
N LYS A 34 3.81 -3.12 11.07
CA LYS A 34 3.47 -4.18 12.03
C LYS A 34 4.07 -3.98 13.41
N PHE A 35 5.16 -3.24 13.50
CA PHE A 35 5.87 -3.00 14.74
C PHE A 35 5.45 -1.68 15.37
N ALA A 36 4.68 -1.76 16.45
CA ALA A 36 4.18 -0.58 17.17
C ALA A 36 5.30 0.34 17.73
N ASN A 37 6.54 -0.13 17.81
CA ASN A 37 7.68 0.65 18.28
C ASN A 37 8.13 1.74 17.30
N SER A 38 7.74 1.67 16.02
CA SER A 38 7.94 2.78 15.08
C SER A 38 6.91 3.89 15.25
N VAL A 39 5.88 3.68 16.07
CA VAL A 39 4.78 4.64 16.33
C VAL A 39 4.00 4.98 15.05
N PRO A 40 3.56 3.98 14.25
CA PRO A 40 2.79 4.26 13.04
C PRO A 40 1.39 4.76 13.38
N ASP A 41 0.74 5.45 12.44
CA ASP A 41 -0.69 5.82 12.55
C ASP A 41 -1.59 4.59 12.62
N TRP A 42 -1.15 3.50 11.97
CA TRP A 42 -1.83 2.21 11.97
C TRP A 42 -0.85 1.05 12.19
N VAL A 43 -1.04 0.32 13.29
CA VAL A 43 -0.39 -0.98 13.47
C VAL A 43 -1.13 -2.05 12.66
N MET A 44 -0.51 -2.57 11.59
CA MET A 44 -1.06 -3.62 10.73
C MET A 44 0.09 -4.44 10.11
N ASP A 45 -0.04 -5.77 10.13
CA ASP A 45 0.88 -6.67 9.42
C ASP A 45 0.41 -6.87 7.98
N ILE A 46 1.18 -6.37 7.01
CA ILE A 46 0.82 -6.43 5.60
C ILE A 46 0.91 -7.86 5.02
N GLU A 47 1.59 -8.78 5.70
CA GLU A 47 1.65 -10.20 5.30
C GLU A 47 0.44 -11.02 5.81
N GLN A 48 -0.42 -10.41 6.64
CA GLN A 48 -1.64 -11.03 7.14
C GLN A 48 -2.87 -10.63 6.30
N MET A 49 -3.54 -11.64 5.75
CA MET A 49 -4.65 -11.48 4.83
C MET A 49 -6.01 -11.83 5.47
N PRO A 50 -7.11 -11.17 5.08
CA PRO A 50 -7.20 -10.01 4.18
C PRO A 50 -6.90 -8.67 4.89
N TRP A 51 -6.44 -7.66 4.14
CA TRP A 51 -6.34 -6.30 4.70
C TRP A 51 -7.73 -5.73 4.95
N THR A 52 -7.89 -4.98 6.03
CA THR A 52 -9.18 -4.35 6.36
C THR A 52 -9.41 -3.03 5.63
N ILE A 53 -8.45 -2.59 4.80
CA ILE A 53 -8.59 -1.44 3.90
C ILE A 53 -9.69 -1.73 2.86
N PRO A 54 -10.66 -0.83 2.63
CA PRO A 54 -11.70 -1.02 1.62
C PRO A 54 -11.17 -1.00 0.18
N ASN A 55 -11.91 -1.63 -0.74
CA ASN A 55 -11.54 -1.67 -2.16
C ASN A 55 -11.59 -0.28 -2.80
N ASP A 56 -10.73 -0.02 -3.79
CA ASP A 56 -10.79 1.17 -4.65
C ASP A 56 -10.81 2.50 -3.85
N THR A 57 -10.02 2.59 -2.78
CA THR A 57 -9.99 3.77 -1.89
C THR A 57 -8.67 4.51 -1.83
N VAL A 58 -7.55 3.84 -2.11
CA VAL A 58 -6.22 4.43 -1.98
C VAL A 58 -5.86 5.21 -3.26
N ASP A 59 -5.46 6.47 -3.09
CA ASP A 59 -5.11 7.40 -4.17
C ASP A 59 -3.60 7.44 -4.45
N GLU A 60 -2.79 7.15 -3.44
CA GLU A 60 -1.34 7.19 -3.53
C GLU A 60 -0.75 6.21 -2.51
N MET A 61 0.31 5.50 -2.89
CA MET A 61 0.97 4.56 -2.00
C MET A 61 2.48 4.60 -2.13
N VAL A 62 3.15 4.54 -1.00
CA VAL A 62 4.61 4.39 -0.89
C VAL A 62 4.92 3.06 -0.20
N MET A 63 5.91 2.36 -0.76
CA MET A 63 6.55 1.18 -0.17
C MET A 63 8.07 1.35 -0.31
N ALA A 64 8.76 1.74 0.76
CA ALA A 64 10.20 1.95 0.76
C ALA A 64 10.93 0.87 1.56
N HIS A 65 11.84 0.15 0.92
CA HIS A 65 12.60 -0.97 1.49
C HIS A 65 11.73 -2.12 2.00
N VAL A 66 10.51 -2.23 1.47
CA VAL A 66 9.52 -3.23 1.92
C VAL A 66 9.69 -4.56 1.20
N LEU A 67 9.71 -4.54 -0.14
CA LEU A 67 9.65 -5.76 -0.95
C LEU A 67 10.84 -6.72 -0.74
N GLU A 68 11.95 -6.22 -0.18
CA GLU A 68 13.14 -6.99 0.16
C GLU A 68 13.06 -7.71 1.52
N HIS A 69 12.07 -7.36 2.35
CA HIS A 69 11.90 -7.90 3.70
C HIS A 69 10.66 -8.79 3.85
N ILE A 70 9.75 -8.77 2.88
CA ILE A 70 8.50 -9.54 2.90
C ILE A 70 8.55 -10.75 1.97
N GLY A 71 7.62 -11.69 2.16
CA GLY A 71 7.34 -12.70 1.15
C GLY A 71 8.33 -13.87 1.14
N GLN A 72 8.78 -14.31 2.32
CA GLN A 72 9.56 -15.55 2.46
C GLN A 72 8.86 -16.73 1.76
N GLU A 73 7.53 -16.73 1.78
CA GLU A 73 6.67 -17.62 1.01
C GLU A 73 6.08 -16.90 -0.21
N ALA A 74 6.23 -17.50 -1.40
CA ALA A 74 5.75 -16.91 -2.65
C ALA A 74 4.24 -16.62 -2.63
N ALA A 75 3.45 -17.44 -1.93
CA ALA A 75 2.02 -17.23 -1.78
C ALA A 75 1.69 -15.94 -1.00
N VAL A 76 2.45 -15.64 0.05
CA VAL A 76 2.30 -14.41 0.84
C VAL A 76 2.69 -13.20 -0.01
N TYR A 77 3.83 -13.28 -0.70
CA TYR A 77 4.27 -12.22 -1.62
C TYR A 77 3.20 -11.88 -2.67
N MET A 78 2.64 -12.89 -3.34
CA MET A 78 1.57 -12.70 -4.33
C MET A 78 0.28 -12.16 -3.70
N SER A 79 -0.01 -12.51 -2.45
CA SER A 79 -1.18 -12.01 -1.74
C SER A 79 -1.06 -10.52 -1.44
N VAL A 80 0.15 -10.02 -1.11
CA VAL A 80 0.42 -8.59 -0.94
C VAL A 80 0.10 -7.85 -2.24
N TRP A 81 0.58 -8.32 -3.39
CA TRP A 81 0.22 -7.73 -4.68
C TRP A 81 -1.29 -7.71 -4.92
N GLN A 82 -2.00 -8.81 -4.65
CA GLN A 82 -3.45 -8.86 -4.79
C GLN A 82 -4.15 -7.83 -3.91
N GLN A 83 -3.66 -7.57 -2.70
CA GLN A 83 -4.22 -6.52 -1.86
C GLN A 83 -3.90 -5.13 -2.39
N LEU A 84 -2.69 -4.86 -2.89
CA LEU A 84 -2.35 -3.61 -3.56
C LEU A 84 -3.33 -3.31 -4.70
N TYR A 85 -3.57 -4.29 -5.57
CA TYR A 85 -4.57 -4.19 -6.65
C TYR A 85 -5.98 -3.94 -6.12
N ARG A 86 -6.37 -4.59 -5.02
CA ARG A 86 -7.73 -4.48 -4.48
C ARG A 86 -8.02 -3.10 -3.88
N VAL A 87 -7.06 -2.50 -3.18
CA VAL A 87 -7.29 -1.29 -2.38
C VAL A 87 -7.01 0.00 -3.15
N CYS A 88 -6.11 -0.06 -4.13
CA CYS A 88 -5.75 1.07 -4.98
C CYS A 88 -6.87 1.40 -5.96
N ARG A 89 -7.17 2.69 -6.14
CA ARG A 89 -8.05 3.13 -7.23
C ARG A 89 -7.40 2.87 -8.58
N ASP A 90 -8.24 2.80 -9.62
CA ASP A 90 -7.76 2.68 -11.00
C ASP A 90 -6.81 3.84 -11.36
N GLY A 91 -5.68 3.52 -11.99
CA GLY A 91 -4.72 4.49 -12.50
C GLY A 91 -3.84 5.17 -11.46
N VAL A 92 -3.87 4.76 -10.19
CA VAL A 92 -3.00 5.33 -9.16
C VAL A 92 -1.56 4.84 -9.28
N LEU A 93 -0.63 5.68 -8.79
CA LEU A 93 0.79 5.36 -8.74
C LEU A 93 1.14 4.72 -7.40
N VAL A 94 1.85 3.60 -7.47
CA VAL A 94 2.51 2.99 -6.30
C VAL A 94 4.02 3.20 -6.43
N HIS A 95 4.56 3.95 -5.48
CA HIS A 95 5.96 4.32 -5.40
C HIS A 95 6.71 3.23 -4.64
N ILE A 96 7.52 2.46 -5.37
CA ILE A 96 8.28 1.36 -4.78
C ILE A 96 9.77 1.71 -4.83
N VAL A 97 10.36 1.81 -3.64
CA VAL A 97 11.80 1.99 -3.47
C VAL A 97 12.34 0.70 -2.88
N VAL A 98 13.29 0.07 -3.56
CA VAL A 98 14.00 -1.13 -3.07
C VAL A 98 15.49 -0.87 -3.12
N HIS A 99 16.28 -1.57 -2.31
CA HIS A 99 17.73 -1.49 -2.40
C HIS A 99 18.21 -2.00 -3.76
N THR A 100 18.62 -1.07 -4.61
CA THR A 100 19.53 -1.27 -5.73
C THR A 100 20.39 0.00 -5.78
N LEU A 101 21.58 -0.01 -6.37
CA LEU A 101 22.45 1.16 -6.52
C LEU A 101 21.71 2.37 -7.17
N GLY A 102 20.92 3.15 -6.41
CA GLY A 102 20.41 4.48 -6.75
C GLY A 102 19.11 4.64 -7.57
N THR A 103 18.21 3.64 -7.72
CA THR A 103 17.02 3.80 -8.59
C THR A 103 15.68 3.60 -7.86
N THR A 104 14.79 4.60 -7.95
CA THR A 104 13.36 4.50 -7.57
C THR A 104 12.55 3.89 -8.72
N THR A 105 11.71 2.89 -8.46
CA THR A 105 10.81 2.31 -9.46
C THR A 105 9.39 2.84 -9.25
N LEU A 106 8.80 3.45 -10.27
CA LEU A 106 7.39 3.82 -10.27
C LEU A 106 6.60 2.72 -10.99
N LEU A 107 5.68 2.08 -10.28
CA LEU A 107 4.78 1.10 -10.89
C LEU A 107 3.38 1.71 -11.03
N PRO A 108 2.91 1.96 -12.26
CA PRO A 108 1.50 2.25 -12.46
C PRO A 108 0.71 0.96 -12.20
N ILE A 109 -0.25 1.01 -11.28
CA ILE A 109 -1.22 -0.09 -11.16
C ILE A 109 -2.28 0.15 -12.23
N GLN A 110 -2.12 -0.54 -13.37
CA GLN A 110 -3.16 -0.64 -14.39
C GLN A 110 -3.95 -1.94 -14.19
N PRO A 111 -5.29 -1.92 -14.30
CA PRO A 111 -6.08 -3.13 -14.25
C PRO A 111 -5.73 -4.01 -15.45
N MET A 112 -5.53 -5.31 -15.22
CA MET A 112 -5.47 -6.32 -16.29
C MET A 112 -6.82 -6.47 -17.04
N CYS A 113 -7.87 -5.75 -16.64
CA CYS A 113 -9.18 -5.72 -17.30
C CYS A 113 -9.35 -4.50 -18.22
N ALA A 114 -8.45 -4.34 -19.20
CA ALA A 114 -8.74 -3.59 -20.43
C ALA A 114 -8.40 -4.41 -21.69
N LEU A 115 -8.33 -5.74 -21.57
CA LEU A 115 -8.31 -6.70 -22.67
C LEU A 115 -9.56 -7.60 -22.62
N SER A 116 -10.73 -7.00 -22.46
CA SER A 116 -11.97 -7.57 -22.99
C SER A 116 -12.44 -6.62 -24.10
N HIS A 117 -12.53 -7.14 -25.32
CA HIS A 117 -12.77 -6.44 -26.60
C HIS A 117 -11.50 -6.06 -27.39
N ARG A 118 -10.77 -7.10 -27.82
CA ARG A 118 -10.73 -7.45 -29.26
C ARG A 118 -10.34 -8.91 -29.46
#